data_AF-A0AAV9M3L8-F1
#
_entry.id   AF-A0AAV9M3L8-F1
#
_cell.length_a   1.000
_cell.length_b   1.000
_cell.length_c   1.000
_cell.angle_alpha   90.00
_cell.angle_beta   90.00
_cell.angle_gamma   90.00
#
_symmetry.space_group_name_H-M   'P 1'
#
loop_
_entity.id
_entity.type
_entity.pdbx_description
1 polymer ?
#
loop_
_entity_poly.entity_id
_entity_poly.type
_entity_poly.pdbx_seq_one_letter_code
_entity_poly.pdbx_strand_id
1 'polypeptide(L)'
;MAISSTDDFQTTIQKSYDKMSELKAFDDTKAGVKGLVDAGITKVPQIFMLPPKNRLESSDTCETQFIFPVIDLEDIAKDPIKHKEIVDKVRDASETWGFFQVVNHGIPVSVLEEMLQGARKFFEQDIEVKNQYYTRDITNKVVHNCNFDLYNPSVPAANWRDSVYFSMAPNPPSQEELPAACSYVLNIN
;
A
#
# COMPACT_ATOMS: atom_id res chain seq x y z
N MET A 1 29.40 -43.38 -35.01
CA MET A 1 28.90 -43.02 -33.66
C MET A 1 29.29 -41.59 -33.40
N ALA A 2 28.39 -40.65 -33.70
CA ALA A 2 28.57 -39.25 -33.34
C ALA A 2 28.00 -39.07 -31.94
N ILE A 3 28.86 -38.65 -31.01
CA ILE A 3 28.50 -38.37 -29.62
C ILE A 3 27.76 -37.03 -29.65
N SER A 4 26.44 -37.09 -29.51
CA SER A 4 25.60 -35.91 -29.28
C SER A 4 26.00 -35.30 -27.94
N SER A 5 26.53 -34.09 -28.00
CA SER A 5 26.86 -33.26 -26.84
C SER A 5 25.59 -32.98 -26.05
N THR A 6 25.63 -33.38 -24.77
CA THR A 6 24.62 -33.13 -23.73
C THR A 6 24.33 -31.64 -23.45
N ASP A 7 25.04 -30.72 -24.09
CA ASP A 7 24.82 -29.27 -23.98
C ASP A 7 23.62 -28.76 -24.82
N ASP A 8 23.15 -29.52 -25.82
CA ASP A 8 21.99 -29.11 -26.63
C ASP A 8 20.64 -29.47 -26.00
N PHE A 9 20.64 -30.14 -24.83
CA PHE A 9 19.42 -30.56 -24.13
C PHE A 9 19.09 -29.72 -22.88
N GLN A 10 20.00 -28.85 -22.43
CA GLN A 10 19.71 -27.84 -21.40
C GLN A 10 19.21 -26.51 -21.99
N THR A 11 19.29 -26.36 -23.31
CA THR A 11 18.85 -25.17 -24.06
C THR A 11 17.43 -25.35 -24.60
N THR A 12 16.54 -26.01 -23.86
CA THR A 12 15.14 -26.15 -24.25
C THR A 12 14.20 -25.81 -23.10
N ILE A 13 13.57 -24.64 -23.24
CA ILE A 13 12.34 -24.16 -22.58
C ILE A 13 12.48 -23.68 -21.12
N GLN A 14 13.31 -22.67 -20.88
CA GLN A 14 12.84 -21.61 -19.99
C GLN A 14 11.78 -20.83 -20.80
N LYS A 15 10.49 -21.18 -20.64
CA LYS A 15 9.39 -20.36 -21.17
C LYS A 15 9.71 -18.92 -20.81
N SER A 16 9.87 -18.05 -21.80
CA SER A 16 10.10 -16.62 -21.52
C SER A 16 8.96 -16.17 -20.62
N TYR A 17 9.29 -15.79 -19.39
CA TYR A 17 8.31 -15.36 -18.42
C TYR A 17 7.56 -14.14 -18.98
N ASP A 18 6.27 -14.31 -19.24
CA ASP A 18 5.42 -13.22 -19.73
C ASP A 18 4.77 -12.51 -18.55
N LYS A 19 5.49 -11.51 -18.05
CA LYS A 19 5.03 -10.64 -16.97
C LYS A 19 3.70 -9.98 -17.29
N MET A 20 3.49 -9.54 -18.53
CA MET A 20 2.30 -8.76 -18.89
C MET A 20 1.03 -9.61 -18.84
N SER A 21 1.11 -10.85 -19.34
CA SER A 21 0.00 -11.79 -19.22
C SER A 21 -0.32 -12.15 -17.77
N GLU A 22 0.68 -12.31 -16.90
CA GLU A 22 0.43 -12.57 -15.47
C GLU A 22 -0.17 -11.35 -14.75
N LEU A 23 0.32 -10.13 -15.03
CA LEU A 23 -0.27 -8.90 -14.49
C LEU A 23 -1.74 -8.76 -14.88
N LYS A 24 -2.05 -8.99 -16.16
CA LYS A 24 -3.42 -8.93 -16.67
C LYS A 24 -4.31 -9.99 -16.03
N ALA A 25 -3.85 -11.24 -15.96
CA ALA A 25 -4.60 -12.31 -15.32
C ALA A 25 -4.90 -11.99 -13.85
N PHE A 26 -3.93 -11.41 -13.13
CA PHE A 26 -4.12 -10.95 -11.75
C PHE A 26 -5.14 -9.81 -11.64
N ASP A 27 -5.00 -8.78 -12.47
CA ASP A 27 -5.88 -7.60 -12.50
C ASP A 27 -7.33 -7.97 -12.87
N ASP A 28 -7.50 -8.86 -13.85
CA ASP A 28 -8.81 -9.34 -14.33
C ASP A 28 -9.60 -10.06 -13.23
N THR A 29 -8.94 -10.62 -12.21
CA THR A 29 -9.63 -11.21 -11.05
C THR A 29 -10.37 -10.16 -10.23
N LYS A 30 -9.84 -8.93 -10.17
CA LYS A 30 -10.25 -7.84 -9.26
C LYS A 30 -10.25 -8.23 -7.77
N ALA A 31 -9.70 -9.39 -7.43
CA ALA A 31 -9.70 -9.93 -6.09
C ALA A 31 -8.55 -9.39 -5.24
N GLY A 32 -7.56 -8.79 -5.91
CA GLY A 32 -6.37 -8.26 -5.28
C GLY A 32 -5.50 -9.34 -4.64
N VAL A 33 -4.54 -8.88 -3.84
CA VAL A 33 -3.63 -9.73 -3.08
C VAL A 33 -4.38 -10.51 -2.00
N LYS A 34 -5.38 -9.92 -1.35
CA LYS A 34 -6.23 -10.62 -0.38
C LYS A 34 -6.89 -11.85 -1.01
N GLY A 35 -7.41 -11.73 -2.23
CA GLY A 35 -7.99 -12.86 -2.96
C GLY A 35 -7.00 -14.00 -3.21
N LEU A 36 -5.73 -13.69 -3.47
CA LEU A 36 -4.68 -14.71 -3.57
C LEU A 36 -4.45 -15.41 -2.22
N VAL A 37 -4.37 -14.63 -1.13
CA VAL A 37 -4.17 -15.16 0.22
C VAL A 37 -5.34 -16.04 0.64
N ASP A 38 -6.57 -15.58 0.45
CA ASP A 38 -7.80 -16.31 0.77
C ASP A 38 -7.92 -17.61 -0.04
N ALA A 39 -7.41 -17.62 -1.28
CA ALA A 39 -7.32 -18.82 -2.12
C ALA A 39 -6.24 -19.82 -1.65
N GLY A 40 -5.46 -19.51 -0.63
CA GLY A 40 -4.49 -20.40 -0.03
C GLY A 40 -3.27 -20.67 -0.92
N ILE A 41 -2.82 -19.68 -1.68
CA ILE A 41 -1.62 -19.84 -2.52
C ILE A 41 -0.42 -20.29 -1.67
N THR A 42 0.36 -21.23 -2.20
CA THR A 42 1.56 -21.76 -1.51
C THR A 42 2.86 -21.16 -2.05
N LYS A 43 2.78 -20.41 -3.15
CA LYS A 43 3.91 -19.74 -3.80
C LYS A 43 3.50 -18.34 -4.22
N VAL A 44 4.35 -17.36 -3.92
CA VAL A 44 4.16 -15.97 -4.36
C VAL A 44 4.30 -15.90 -5.89
N PRO A 45 3.32 -15.33 -6.61
CA PRO A 45 3.40 -15.15 -8.06
C PRO A 45 4.61 -14.30 -8.49
N GLN A 46 5.13 -14.54 -9.69
CA GLN A 46 6.40 -13.96 -10.12
C GLN A 46 6.30 -12.44 -10.32
N ILE A 47 5.10 -11.92 -10.63
CA ILE A 47 4.85 -10.47 -10.69
C ILE A 47 5.19 -9.73 -9.39
N PHE A 48 5.17 -10.37 -8.22
CA PHE A 48 5.48 -9.73 -6.92
C PHE A 48 6.93 -9.94 -6.45
N MET A 49 7.71 -10.73 -7.18
CA MET A 49 9.09 -11.03 -6.81
C MET A 49 10.04 -10.01 -7.44
N LEU A 50 10.77 -9.27 -6.62
CA LEU A 50 11.84 -8.40 -7.11
C LEU A 50 12.90 -9.24 -7.86
N PRO A 51 13.28 -8.83 -9.09
CA PRO A 51 14.38 -9.45 -9.82
C PRO A 51 15.67 -9.41 -9.00
N PRO A 52 16.58 -10.40 -9.11
CA PRO A 52 17.80 -10.45 -8.30
C PRO A 52 18.62 -9.15 -8.32
N LYS A 53 18.74 -8.50 -9.49
CA LYS A 53 19.43 -7.22 -9.67
C LYS A 53 18.85 -6.03 -8.87
N ASN A 54 17.61 -6.15 -8.41
CA ASN A 54 16.87 -5.13 -7.66
C ASN A 54 16.72 -5.51 -6.18
N ARG A 55 17.16 -6.70 -5.78
CA ARG A 55 17.17 -7.08 -4.36
C ARG A 55 18.33 -6.34 -3.71
N LEU A 56 18.05 -5.62 -2.63
CA LEU A 56 19.11 -5.14 -1.76
C LEU A 56 19.87 -6.38 -1.27
N GLU A 57 21.19 -6.34 -1.35
CA GLU A 57 21.99 -7.35 -0.65
C GLU A 57 21.59 -7.27 0.83
N SER A 58 21.07 -8.37 1.36
CA SER A 58 20.72 -8.44 2.77
C SER A 58 22.01 -8.27 3.55
N SER A 59 22.26 -7.08 4.09
CA SER A 59 23.10 -6.99 5.26
C SER A 59 22.33 -7.69 6.37
N ASP A 60 22.63 -8.97 6.58
CA ASP A 60 22.29 -9.64 7.82
C ASP A 60 22.76 -8.74 8.96
N THR A 61 21.83 -8.46 9.87
CA THR A 61 21.93 -7.58 11.05
C THR A 61 21.93 -6.08 10.76
N CYS A 62 20.82 -5.44 11.13
CA CYS A 62 20.86 -4.09 11.67
C CYS A 62 19.89 -4.04 12.86
N GLU A 63 20.37 -4.48 14.04
CA GLU A 63 19.79 -4.12 15.34
C GLU A 63 19.97 -2.61 15.65
N THR A 64 20.03 -1.76 14.63
CA THR A 64 19.94 -0.32 14.85
C THR A 64 18.47 -0.03 15.11
N GLN A 65 18.11 0.17 16.38
CA GLN A 65 16.89 0.87 16.72
C GLN A 65 16.99 2.27 16.11
N PHE A 66 16.39 2.46 14.94
CA PHE A 66 16.19 3.79 14.38
C PHE A 66 15.17 4.51 15.27
N ILE A 67 15.68 5.37 16.14
CA ILE A 67 14.84 6.25 16.96
C ILE A 67 14.52 7.47 16.08
N PHE A 68 13.34 7.45 15.47
CA PHE A 68 12.82 8.62 14.75
C PHE A 68 12.37 9.70 15.75
N PRO A 69 12.40 10.98 15.36
CA PRO A 69 11.88 12.05 16.19
C PRO A 69 10.40 11.79 16.57
N VAL A 70 10.08 11.99 17.85
CA VAL A 70 8.71 12.00 18.36
C VAL A 70 8.37 13.43 18.79
N ILE A 71 7.33 14.00 18.19
CA ILE A 71 6.88 15.35 18.44
C ILE A 71 5.59 15.31 19.25
N ASP A 72 5.66 15.86 20.46
CA ASP A 72 4.52 16.00 21.35
C ASP A 72 3.78 17.31 21.07
N LEU A 73 2.50 17.22 20.68
CA LEU A 73 1.64 18.38 20.40
C LEU A 73 0.78 18.81 21.59
N GLU A 74 0.97 18.21 22.77
CA GLU A 74 0.21 18.56 23.96
C GLU A 74 0.27 20.08 24.21
N ASP A 75 -0.89 20.70 24.44
CA ASP A 75 -1.00 22.13 24.75
C ASP A 75 -0.38 23.10 23.72
N ILE A 76 -0.12 22.67 22.48
CA ILE A 76 0.43 23.53 21.42
C ILE A 76 -0.38 24.82 21.20
N ALA A 77 -1.70 24.77 21.42
CA ALA A 77 -2.59 25.91 21.24
C ALA A 77 -2.67 26.85 22.46
N LYS A 78 -2.11 26.45 23.62
CA LYS A 78 -2.28 27.19 24.89
C LYS A 78 -1.11 28.10 25.23
N ASP A 79 0.11 27.76 24.77
CA ASP A 79 1.33 28.49 25.11
C ASP A 79 2.11 28.90 23.84
N PRO A 80 2.25 30.21 23.55
CA PRO A 80 3.03 30.69 22.41
C PRO A 80 4.50 30.27 22.41
N ILE A 81 5.12 30.08 23.58
CA ILE A 81 6.51 29.63 23.69
C ILE A 81 6.59 28.17 23.28
N LYS A 82 5.75 27.30 23.87
CA LYS A 82 5.64 25.89 23.51
C LYS A 82 5.29 25.69 22.02
N HIS A 83 4.38 26.52 21.48
CA HIS A 83 4.06 26.51 20.06
C HIS A 83 5.31 26.73 19.20
N LYS A 84 6.11 27.74 19.52
CA LYS A 84 7.36 28.02 18.79
C LYS A 84 8.34 26.84 18.88
N GLU A 85 8.52 26.27 20.07
CA GLU A 85 9.40 25.11 20.26
C GLU A 85 8.95 23.89 19.44
N ILE A 86 7.65 23.61 19.39
CA ILE A 86 7.11 22.52 18.59
C ILE A 86 7.30 22.78 17.10
N VAL A 87 7.06 24.00 16.62
CA VAL A 87 7.32 24.38 15.22
C VAL A 87 8.80 24.19 14.87
N ASP A 88 9.71 24.59 15.76
CA ASP A 88 11.15 24.42 15.55
C ASP A 88 11.54 22.93 15.50
N LYS A 89 10.94 22.07 16.33
CA LYS A 89 11.11 20.61 16.28
C LYS A 89 10.57 20.00 14.97
N VAL A 90 9.41 20.45 14.50
CA VAL A 90 8.83 19.99 13.23
C VAL A 90 9.74 20.37 12.06
N ARG A 91 10.27 21.60 12.06
CA ARG A 91 11.23 22.05 11.03
C ARG A 91 12.48 21.17 11.04
N ASP A 92 13.12 21.00 12.20
CA ASP A 92 14.34 20.21 12.35
C ASP A 92 14.15 18.75 11.92
N ALA A 93 13.06 18.11 12.36
CA ALA A 93 12.74 16.74 11.97
C ALA A 93 12.46 16.60 10.46
N SER A 94 11.79 17.60 9.87
CA SER A 94 11.51 17.61 8.43
C SER A 94 12.78 17.78 7.59
N GLU A 95 13.69 18.66 8.01
CA GLU A 95 14.95 18.94 7.29
C GLU A 95 15.97 17.80 7.46
N THR A 96 16.03 17.20 8.65
CA THR A 96 17.04 16.18 8.97
C THR A 96 16.60 14.77 8.58
N TRP A 97 15.34 14.42 8.84
CA TRP A 97 14.84 13.05 8.69
C TRP A 97 13.82 12.88 7.57
N GLY A 98 13.05 13.93 7.26
CA GLY A 98 11.88 13.84 6.38
C GLY A 98 10.75 12.96 6.94
N PHE A 99 10.86 12.51 8.20
CA PHE A 99 9.90 11.64 8.87
C PHE A 99 9.96 11.81 10.38
N PHE A 100 8.79 11.80 11.04
CA PHE A 100 8.67 11.86 12.49
C PHE A 100 7.31 11.31 12.93
N GLN A 101 7.21 10.92 14.20
CA GLN A 101 5.96 10.54 14.83
C GLN A 101 5.36 11.72 15.59
N VAL A 102 4.04 11.74 15.72
CA VAL A 102 3.32 12.77 16.46
C VAL A 102 2.50 12.10 17.56
N VAL A 103 2.60 12.62 18.78
CA VAL A 103 1.79 12.18 19.94
C VAL A 103 1.01 13.36 20.52
N ASN A 104 -0.02 13.06 21.31
CA ASN A 104 -0.92 14.08 21.89
C ASN A 104 -1.50 15.05 20.84
N HIS A 105 -1.76 14.54 19.63
CA HIS A 105 -2.25 15.29 18.48
C HIS A 105 -3.72 15.76 18.60
N GLY A 106 -4.40 15.46 19.71
CA GLY A 106 -5.79 15.88 19.96
C GLY A 106 -6.87 15.02 19.28
N ILE A 107 -6.53 14.23 18.25
CA ILE A 107 -7.46 13.25 17.67
C ILE A 107 -7.77 12.14 18.70
N PRO A 108 -9.06 11.89 19.04
CA PRO A 108 -9.43 10.84 19.98
C PRO A 108 -9.02 9.45 19.52
N VAL A 109 -8.57 8.60 20.45
CA VAL A 109 -8.17 7.22 20.16
C VAL A 109 -9.31 6.41 19.52
N SER A 110 -10.55 6.63 19.95
CA SER A 110 -11.74 5.98 19.39
C SER A 110 -11.89 6.22 17.88
N VAL A 111 -11.56 7.42 17.39
CA VAL A 111 -11.62 7.74 15.95
C VAL A 111 -10.59 6.92 15.17
N LEU A 112 -9.39 6.74 15.72
CA LEU A 112 -8.35 5.90 15.10
C LEU A 112 -8.77 4.42 15.07
N GLU A 113 -9.35 3.91 16.15
CA GLU A 113 -9.86 2.54 16.24
C GLU A 113 -11.02 2.30 15.25
N GLU A 114 -11.95 3.23 15.17
CA GLU A 114 -13.07 3.18 14.23
C GLU A 114 -12.58 3.19 12.77
N MET A 115 -11.56 4.01 12.45
CA MET A 115 -10.91 4.03 11.13
C MET A 115 -10.27 2.68 10.78
N LEU A 116 -9.51 2.08 11.70
CA LEU A 116 -8.93 0.75 11.50
C LEU A 116 -10.02 -0.31 11.33
N GLN A 117 -11.11 -0.20 12.09
CA GLN A 117 -12.24 -1.11 11.98
C GLN A 117 -12.96 -0.96 10.63
N GLY A 118 -13.18 0.27 10.16
CA GLY A 118 -13.80 0.54 8.85
C GLY A 118 -12.97 -0.04 7.71
N ALA A 119 -11.66 0.19 7.71
CA ALA A 119 -10.75 -0.39 6.71
C ALA A 119 -10.81 -1.92 6.69
N ARG A 120 -10.75 -2.58 7.87
CA ARG A 120 -10.90 -4.03 7.98
C ARG A 120 -12.23 -4.51 7.44
N LYS A 121 -13.34 -3.89 7.87
CA LYS A 121 -14.69 -4.22 7.40
C LYS A 121 -14.77 -4.17 5.88
N PHE A 122 -14.24 -3.12 5.25
CA PHE A 122 -14.23 -3.00 3.79
C PHE A 122 -13.51 -4.18 3.11
N PHE A 123 -12.29 -4.50 3.54
CA PHE A 123 -11.51 -5.55 2.88
C PHE A 123 -12.04 -6.97 3.13
N GLU A 124 -12.74 -7.20 4.24
CA GLU A 124 -13.42 -8.47 4.54
C GLU A 124 -14.79 -8.63 3.83
N GLN A 125 -15.27 -7.63 3.09
CA GLN A 125 -16.47 -7.80 2.26
C GLN A 125 -16.21 -8.75 1.09
N ASP A 126 -17.31 -9.32 0.60
CA ASP A 126 -17.34 -10.08 -0.64
C ASP A 126 -16.76 -9.28 -1.81
N ILE A 127 -16.14 -9.98 -2.74
CA ILE A 127 -15.47 -9.37 -3.89
C ILE A 127 -16.44 -8.56 -4.74
N GLU A 128 -17.70 -8.99 -4.87
CA GLU A 128 -18.75 -8.31 -5.63
C GLU A 128 -19.03 -6.90 -5.09
N VAL A 129 -18.97 -6.72 -3.77
CA VAL A 129 -19.19 -5.42 -3.13
C VAL A 129 -18.00 -4.52 -3.37
N LYS A 130 -16.78 -5.02 -3.15
CA LYS A 130 -15.54 -4.26 -3.38
C LYS A 130 -15.36 -3.89 -4.86
N ASN A 131 -15.80 -4.76 -5.77
CA ASN A 131 -15.70 -4.57 -7.22
C ASN A 131 -16.50 -3.38 -7.75
N GLN A 132 -17.49 -2.89 -7.00
CA GLN A 132 -18.20 -1.64 -7.33
C GLN A 132 -17.27 -0.43 -7.35
N TYR A 133 -16.20 -0.50 -6.55
CA TYR A 133 -15.17 0.54 -6.45
C TYR A 133 -13.91 0.18 -7.23
N TYR A 134 -13.85 -1.00 -7.86
CA TYR A 134 -12.63 -1.45 -8.52
C TYR A 134 -12.40 -0.69 -9.81
N THR A 135 -11.36 0.15 -9.83
CA THR A 135 -11.01 0.93 -11.03
C THR A 135 -9.53 1.29 -11.07
N ARG A 136 -9.02 1.49 -12.28
CA ARG A 136 -7.72 2.10 -12.55
C ARG A 136 -7.84 3.57 -12.97
N ASP A 137 -9.05 4.08 -13.11
CA ASP A 137 -9.32 5.50 -13.33
C ASP A 137 -9.19 6.27 -12.01
N ILE A 138 -8.13 7.08 -11.93
CA ILE A 138 -7.77 7.86 -10.74
C ILE A 138 -8.57 9.14 -10.60
N THR A 139 -9.42 9.46 -11.58
CA THR A 139 -10.31 10.63 -11.52
C THR A 139 -11.56 10.35 -10.68
N ASN A 140 -11.86 9.08 -10.42
CA ASN A 140 -12.94 8.67 -9.52
C ASN A 140 -12.65 9.08 -8.07
N LYS A 141 -13.70 9.50 -7.36
CA LYS A 141 -13.56 9.94 -5.98
C LYS A 141 -13.32 8.80 -4.99
N VAL A 142 -13.80 7.60 -5.31
CA VAL A 142 -13.58 6.39 -4.51
C VAL A 142 -13.02 5.33 -5.42
N VAL A 143 -11.87 4.78 -5.04
CA VAL A 143 -11.21 3.76 -5.85
C VAL A 143 -10.64 2.69 -4.96
N HIS A 144 -10.97 1.46 -5.32
CA HIS A 144 -10.32 0.25 -4.87
C HIS A 144 -9.47 -0.30 -6.00
N ASN A 145 -8.24 -0.69 -5.73
CA ASN A 145 -7.44 -1.45 -6.67
C ASN A 145 -6.27 -2.18 -5.98
N CYS A 146 -5.66 -3.10 -6.72
CA CYS A 146 -4.35 -3.62 -6.41
C CYS A 146 -3.32 -2.92 -7.31
N ASN A 147 -2.31 -2.33 -6.66
CA ASN A 147 -1.20 -1.60 -7.30
C ASN A 147 -1.59 -0.42 -8.20
N PHE A 148 -1.21 0.78 -7.78
CA PHE A 148 -1.42 2.02 -8.55
C PHE A 148 -0.69 1.99 -9.90
N ASP A 149 0.56 1.52 -9.92
CA ASP A 149 1.48 1.54 -11.05
C ASP A 149 1.66 0.15 -11.70
N LEU A 150 0.66 -0.73 -11.60
CA LEU A 150 0.76 -2.15 -12.00
C LEU A 150 1.33 -2.36 -13.41
N TYR A 151 0.93 -1.53 -14.37
CA TYR A 151 1.32 -1.64 -15.78
C TYR A 151 2.49 -0.71 -16.18
N ASN A 152 3.09 0.01 -15.23
CA ASN A 152 4.23 0.87 -15.53
C ASN A 152 5.46 -0.03 -15.86
N PRO A 153 6.04 0.09 -17.07
CA PRO A 153 7.16 -0.77 -17.48
C PRO A 153 8.42 -0.58 -16.62
N SER A 154 8.54 0.55 -15.93
CA SER A 154 9.66 0.85 -15.03
C SER A 154 9.57 0.11 -13.69
N VAL A 155 8.39 -0.41 -13.33
CA VAL A 155 8.15 -1.09 -12.06
C VAL A 155 8.62 -2.54 -12.18
N PRO A 156 9.65 -2.97 -11.44
CA PRO A 156 10.23 -4.30 -11.62
C PRO A 156 9.33 -5.43 -11.07
N ALA A 157 8.55 -5.15 -10.02
CA ALA A 157 7.59 -6.07 -9.41
C ALA A 157 6.41 -5.28 -8.82
N ALA A 158 5.22 -5.88 -8.84
CA ALA A 158 4.04 -5.36 -8.16
C ALA A 158 4.20 -5.45 -6.63
N ASN A 159 3.52 -4.57 -5.91
CA ASN A 159 3.44 -4.59 -4.45
C ASN A 159 2.48 -5.68 -3.97
N TRP A 160 2.84 -6.33 -2.86
CA TRP A 160 1.97 -7.25 -2.14
C TRP A 160 0.96 -6.49 -1.26
N ARG A 161 0.04 -5.76 -1.91
CA ARG A 161 -0.89 -4.81 -1.26
C ARG A 161 -2.17 -4.60 -2.06
N ASP A 162 -3.26 -4.46 -1.31
CA ASP A 162 -4.52 -3.89 -1.80
C ASP A 162 -4.77 -2.52 -1.18
N SER A 163 -5.42 -1.64 -1.93
CA SER A 163 -5.68 -0.26 -1.52
C SER A 163 -7.12 0.12 -1.77
N VAL A 164 -7.64 0.99 -0.91
CA VAL A 164 -8.82 1.81 -1.17
C VAL A 164 -8.43 3.25 -0.85
N TYR A 165 -8.78 4.19 -1.71
CA TYR A 165 -8.52 5.61 -1.51
C TYR A 165 -9.75 6.45 -1.81
N PHE A 166 -9.83 7.58 -1.10
CA PHE A 166 -10.94 8.52 -1.13
C PHE A 166 -10.39 9.91 -1.43
N SER A 167 -10.82 10.49 -2.56
CA SER A 167 -10.50 11.87 -2.91
C SER A 167 -11.43 12.80 -2.15
N MET A 168 -10.96 13.33 -1.02
CA MET A 168 -11.76 14.18 -0.13
C MET A 168 -11.76 15.66 -0.54
N ALA A 169 -10.86 16.06 -1.43
CA ALA A 169 -10.72 17.44 -1.89
C ALA A 169 -10.50 17.50 -3.42
N PRO A 170 -10.96 18.55 -4.11
CA PRO A 170 -11.75 19.68 -3.59
C PRO A 170 -13.22 19.33 -3.32
N ASN A 171 -13.74 18.26 -3.94
CA ASN A 171 -15.14 17.85 -3.83
C ASN A 171 -15.20 16.41 -3.29
N PRO A 172 -15.53 16.20 -2.00
CA PRO A 172 -15.57 14.87 -1.41
C PRO A 172 -16.67 13.99 -2.03
N PRO A 173 -16.59 12.66 -1.84
CA PRO A 173 -17.69 11.75 -2.18
C PRO A 173 -18.94 12.06 -1.31
N SER A 174 -20.14 11.90 -1.87
CA SER A 174 -21.37 11.88 -1.09
C SER A 174 -21.47 10.60 -0.26
N GLN A 175 -22.40 10.56 0.70
CA GLN A 175 -22.56 9.39 1.57
C GLN A 175 -22.97 8.13 0.79
N GLU A 176 -23.69 8.29 -0.31
CA GLU A 176 -24.07 7.20 -1.21
C GLU A 176 -22.90 6.73 -2.09
N GLU A 177 -21.91 7.59 -2.34
CA GLU A 177 -20.69 7.25 -3.07
C GLU A 177 -19.69 6.46 -2.19
N LEU A 178 -19.81 6.55 -0.86
CA LEU A 178 -18.92 5.87 0.08
C LEU A 178 -19.32 4.41 0.34
N PRO A 179 -18.35 3.49 0.51
CA PRO A 179 -18.63 2.15 0.99
C PRO A 179 -19.26 2.20 2.37
N ALA A 180 -20.39 1.51 2.56
CA ALA A 180 -21.10 1.45 3.83
C ALA A 180 -20.20 0.98 5.00
N ALA A 181 -19.19 0.16 4.70
CA ALA A 181 -18.21 -0.31 5.68
C ALA A 181 -17.34 0.81 6.28
N CYS A 182 -17.14 1.92 5.57
CA CYS A 182 -16.27 3.03 5.98
C CYS A 182 -16.99 4.38 6.11
N SER A 183 -18.25 4.47 5.67
CA SER A 183 -18.96 5.74 5.53
C SER A 183 -19.21 6.48 6.85
N TYR A 184 -19.27 5.77 7.98
CA TYR A 184 -19.47 6.39 9.29
C TYR A 184 -18.20 7.09 9.82
N VAL A 185 -17.01 6.62 9.43
CA VAL A 185 -15.73 7.21 9.84
C VAL A 185 -15.36 8.40 8.97
N LEU A 186 -15.71 8.34 7.68
CA LEU A 186 -15.33 9.34 6.68
C LEU A 186 -16.28 10.55 6.65
N ASN A 187 -17.30 10.56 7.51
CA ASN A 187 -18.17 11.70 7.72
C ASN A 187 -17.41 12.84 8.40
N ILE A 188 -17.00 13.83 7.62
CA ILE A 188 -16.51 15.10 8.12
C ILE A 188 -17.75 15.99 8.32
N ASN A 189 -18.21 16.10 9.57
CA ASN A 189 -19.25 17.07 9.96
C ASN A 189 -18.68 18.50 9.99
#